data_AF-A0A1Y3R6F1-F1
#
_entry.id   AF-A0A1Y3R6F1-F1
#
_cell.length_a   1.000
_cell.length_b   1.000
_cell.length_c   1.000
_cell.angle_alpha   90.00
_cell.angle_beta   90.00
_cell.angle_gamma   90.00
#
_symmetry.space_group_name_H-M   'P 1'
#
loop_
_entity.id
_entity.type
_entity.pdbx_description
1 polymer ?
#
loop_
_entity_poly.entity_id
_entity_poly.type
_entity_poly.pdbx_seq_one_letter_code
_entity_poly.pdbx_strand_id
1 'polypeptide(L)'
;MTAKRRPDRRFLIPAVGIALVLLLVLLRPVSLARPEAQNPAQDRWVGYYMVLRPTADYELGGNWETYGDTKILNAQRQSDGRYAFTDLEGQALFFDFLPPTDPEDPYSATVAFQSDVAEVVHNTHITDTGTTHSLSGKLYFGPATTPALSQQDYIWTAFQVYQREYGSLYLTRGQSYGSGGFILKQETKYTSTINGSTLQDALSVELRMEEIPRLESCTFFQLDENGTLLDQTTLTEAEALALTDGSYQLPLAEGTDCILIRQDEERDGQTYTTLTPQPDGSFTRDLWFLDERGIGVQVMIQTISE
;
A
#
# COMPACT_ATOMS: atom_id res chain seq x y z
N MET A 1 -10.21 64.25 -71.92
CA MET A 1 -10.49 64.87 -70.61
C MET A 1 -10.78 63.74 -69.63
N THR A 2 -9.80 63.22 -68.87
CA THR A 2 -9.46 63.63 -67.48
C THR A 2 -10.71 63.83 -66.61
N ALA A 3 -10.93 63.06 -65.53
CA ALA A 3 -9.99 62.85 -64.43
C ALA A 3 -10.10 61.45 -63.77
N LYS A 4 -8.91 60.89 -63.49
CA LYS A 4 -8.64 59.80 -62.56
C LYS A 4 -8.90 60.30 -61.12
N ARG A 5 -9.75 59.63 -60.35
CA ARG A 5 -9.73 59.67 -58.88
C ARG A 5 -9.48 58.27 -58.35
N ARG A 6 -8.27 58.05 -57.82
CA ARG A 6 -8.05 57.08 -56.74
C ARG A 6 -8.36 57.80 -55.43
N PRO A 7 -8.94 57.08 -54.46
CA PRO A 7 -8.36 57.14 -53.13
C PRO A 7 -8.15 55.75 -52.52
N ASP A 8 -6.96 55.64 -51.92
CA ASP A 8 -6.58 54.88 -50.73
C ASP A 8 -6.90 53.40 -50.59
N ARG A 9 -5.92 52.60 -51.02
CA ARG A 9 -5.45 51.43 -50.25
C ARG A 9 -4.83 51.92 -48.94
N ARG A 10 -5.59 51.94 -47.85
CA ARG A 10 -5.13 51.90 -46.46
C ARG A 10 -6.34 51.51 -45.61
N PHE A 11 -6.13 50.60 -44.65
CA PHE A 11 -7.13 50.03 -43.71
C PHE A 11 -7.93 48.78 -44.14
N LEU A 12 -7.25 47.75 -44.63
CA LEU A 12 -7.81 46.38 -44.65
C LEU A 12 -6.87 45.38 -43.95
N ILE A 13 -6.27 45.80 -42.84
CA ILE A 13 -5.49 44.94 -41.94
C ILE A 13 -5.71 45.47 -40.51
N PRO A 14 -6.94 45.34 -39.97
CA PRO A 14 -7.03 44.71 -38.64
C PRO A 14 -8.29 43.85 -38.42
N ALA A 15 -9.18 43.72 -39.40
CA ALA A 15 -10.44 42.99 -39.20
C ALA A 15 -10.29 41.46 -39.29
N VAL A 16 -9.34 40.95 -40.09
CA VAL A 16 -9.10 39.51 -40.24
C VAL A 16 -8.34 38.92 -39.05
N GLY A 17 -7.45 39.69 -38.42
CA GLY A 17 -6.73 39.25 -37.21
C GLY A 17 -7.62 39.15 -35.99
N ILE A 18 -8.57 40.09 -35.81
CA ILE A 18 -9.50 40.09 -34.68
C ILE A 18 -10.58 39.00 -34.86
N ALA A 19 -11.03 38.72 -36.09
CA ALA A 19 -11.95 37.63 -36.36
C ALA A 19 -11.33 36.24 -36.11
N LEU A 20 -10.04 36.05 -36.39
CA LEU A 20 -9.34 34.79 -36.13
C LEU A 20 -9.09 34.55 -34.63
N VAL A 21 -8.78 35.62 -33.88
CA VAL A 21 -8.62 35.55 -32.41
C VAL A 21 -9.97 35.32 -31.70
N LEU A 22 -11.06 35.92 -32.18
CA LEU A 22 -12.41 35.63 -31.65
C LEU A 22 -12.88 34.21 -31.96
N LEU A 23 -12.48 33.61 -33.09
CA LEU A 23 -12.75 32.21 -33.41
C LEU A 23 -11.99 31.25 -32.48
N LEU A 24 -10.75 31.59 -32.11
CA LEU A 24 -9.94 30.82 -31.14
C LEU A 24 -10.43 30.97 -29.69
N VAL A 25 -11.05 32.11 -29.33
CA VAL A 25 -11.64 32.32 -27.99
C VAL A 25 -13.04 31.69 -27.87
N LEU A 26 -13.73 31.43 -28.99
CA LEU A 26 -14.98 30.66 -29.03
C LEU A 26 -14.75 29.14 -29.06
N LEU A 27 -13.54 28.69 -29.37
CA LEU A 27 -13.04 27.36 -29.01
C LEU A 27 -12.68 27.35 -27.51
N ARG A 28 -13.66 27.64 -26.67
CA ARG A 28 -13.67 27.02 -25.34
C ARG A 28 -13.56 25.51 -25.57
N PRO A 29 -12.94 24.74 -24.67
CA PRO A 29 -13.11 23.31 -24.70
C PRO A 29 -14.62 23.05 -24.57
N VAL A 30 -15.29 22.90 -25.72
CA VAL A 30 -16.49 22.08 -25.83
C VAL A 30 -16.04 20.81 -25.16
N SER A 31 -16.62 20.54 -24.00
CA SER A 31 -16.40 19.33 -23.25
C SER A 31 -16.56 18.20 -24.25
N LEU A 32 -15.44 17.75 -24.82
CA LEU A 32 -15.37 16.54 -25.61
C LEU A 32 -16.03 15.51 -24.73
N ALA A 33 -17.04 14.87 -25.32
CA ALA A 33 -17.88 13.84 -24.72
C ALA A 33 -17.29 13.33 -23.41
N ARG A 34 -17.95 13.66 -22.28
CA ARG A 34 -17.73 12.96 -21.02
C ARG A 34 -17.67 11.47 -21.39
N PRO A 35 -16.54 10.76 -21.16
CA PRO A 35 -16.41 9.39 -21.63
C PRO A 35 -17.66 8.64 -21.19
N GLU A 36 -18.21 7.85 -22.12
CA GLU A 36 -19.38 7.00 -21.91
C GLU A 36 -19.36 6.44 -20.49
N ALA A 37 -20.51 6.51 -19.80
CA ALA A 37 -20.67 6.17 -18.39
C ALA A 37 -19.62 5.17 -17.93
N GLN A 38 -18.63 5.68 -17.19
CA GLN A 38 -17.49 4.90 -16.72
C GLN A 38 -18.04 3.65 -16.01
N ASN A 39 -17.80 2.47 -16.61
CA ASN A 39 -18.38 1.22 -16.13
C ASN A 39 -17.39 0.59 -15.15
N PRO A 40 -17.70 0.53 -13.84
CA PRO A 40 -16.80 -0.08 -12.85
C PRO A 40 -16.47 -1.54 -13.18
N ALA A 41 -17.29 -2.23 -13.97
CA ALA A 41 -17.05 -3.60 -14.39
C ALA A 41 -15.84 -3.77 -15.33
N GLN A 42 -15.30 -2.68 -15.86
CA GLN A 42 -14.10 -2.69 -16.70
C GLN A 42 -12.82 -2.35 -15.93
N ASP A 43 -12.95 -1.85 -14.70
CA ASP A 43 -11.80 -1.48 -13.87
C ASP A 43 -11.15 -2.72 -13.25
N ARG A 44 -9.83 -2.65 -13.07
CA ARG A 44 -9.01 -3.78 -12.61
C ARG A 44 -9.01 -3.82 -11.08
N TRP A 45 -9.37 -4.95 -10.49
CA TRP A 45 -9.10 -5.20 -9.08
C TRP A 45 -7.60 -5.44 -8.88
N VAL A 46 -7.00 -4.79 -7.89
CA VAL A 46 -5.55 -4.80 -7.68
C VAL A 46 -5.12 -5.20 -6.26
N GLY A 47 -6.03 -5.40 -5.33
CA GLY A 47 -5.71 -5.90 -3.99
C GLY A 47 -6.65 -5.42 -2.90
N TYR A 48 -6.10 -5.29 -1.69
CA TYR A 48 -6.83 -4.98 -0.46
C TYR A 48 -6.30 -3.73 0.24
N TYR A 49 -7.21 -3.02 0.90
CA TYR A 49 -6.90 -1.97 1.87
C TYR A 49 -7.63 -2.28 3.17
N MET A 50 -6.89 -2.60 4.24
CA MET A 50 -7.46 -3.03 5.51
C MET A 50 -7.64 -1.86 6.46
N VAL A 51 -8.85 -1.69 6.97
CA VAL A 51 -9.18 -0.62 7.91
C VAL A 51 -9.73 -1.24 9.20
N LEU A 52 -9.15 -0.85 10.33
CA LEU A 52 -9.72 -1.13 11.65
C LEU A 52 -10.60 0.05 12.05
N ARG A 53 -11.92 -0.17 12.09
CA ARG A 53 -12.92 0.88 12.36
C ARG A 53 -13.87 0.50 13.49
N PRO A 54 -14.49 1.48 14.18
CA PRO A 54 -15.53 1.19 15.14
C PRO A 54 -16.69 0.43 14.50
N THR A 55 -17.28 -0.55 15.18
CA THR A 55 -18.47 -1.27 14.72
C THR A 55 -19.67 -0.36 14.61
N ALA A 56 -19.79 0.66 15.46
CA ALA A 56 -20.90 1.62 15.43
C ALA A 56 -20.88 2.53 14.18
N ASP A 57 -19.71 2.65 13.54
CA ASP A 57 -19.56 3.37 12.29
C ASP A 57 -19.80 2.38 11.14
N TYR A 58 -21.05 2.26 10.68
CA TYR A 58 -21.42 1.45 9.50
C TYR A 58 -21.56 2.29 8.23
N GLU A 59 -21.69 3.60 8.35
CA GLU A 59 -21.91 4.45 7.20
C GLU A 59 -20.59 4.79 6.51
N LEU A 60 -20.64 4.85 5.20
CA LEU A 60 -19.53 5.34 4.41
C LEU A 60 -19.64 6.86 4.44
N GLY A 61 -18.60 7.56 4.90
CA GLY A 61 -18.62 9.01 5.11
C GLY A 61 -18.96 9.82 3.85
N GLY A 62 -19.10 11.14 4.01
CA GLY A 62 -19.54 12.05 2.94
C GLY A 62 -18.65 12.11 1.70
N ASN A 63 -17.42 11.59 1.76
CA ASN A 63 -16.45 11.59 0.67
C ASN A 63 -16.67 10.46 -0.35
N TRP A 64 -17.64 9.57 -0.11
CA TRP A 64 -17.96 8.47 -1.02
C TRP A 64 -18.86 8.93 -2.17
N GLU A 65 -18.33 8.91 -3.38
CA GLU A 65 -19.07 9.29 -4.58
C GLU A 65 -19.74 8.09 -5.25
N THR A 66 -20.72 8.37 -6.11
CA THR A 66 -21.38 7.35 -6.93
C THR A 66 -20.64 7.24 -8.27
N TYR A 67 -20.20 6.02 -8.59
CA TYR A 67 -19.52 5.65 -9.82
C TYR A 67 -20.23 4.46 -10.45
N GLY A 68 -21.00 4.72 -11.52
CA GLY A 68 -22.04 3.79 -11.98
C GLY A 68 -23.05 3.52 -10.86
N ASP A 69 -23.28 2.24 -10.56
CA ASP A 69 -24.14 1.80 -9.44
C ASP A 69 -23.35 1.54 -8.14
N THR A 70 -22.05 1.84 -8.13
CA THR A 70 -21.14 1.54 -7.01
C THR A 70 -20.78 2.81 -6.24
N LYS A 71 -20.69 2.71 -4.91
CA LYS A 71 -20.09 3.75 -4.06
C LYS A 71 -18.59 3.56 -3.97
N ILE A 72 -17.84 4.61 -4.23
CA ILE A 72 -16.38 4.56 -4.26
C ILE A 72 -15.73 5.67 -3.43
N LEU A 73 -14.50 5.42 -3.00
CA LEU A 73 -13.63 6.43 -2.40
C LEU A 73 -12.33 6.52 -3.20
N ASN A 74 -12.10 7.65 -3.85
CA ASN A 74 -10.90 7.83 -4.68
C ASN A 74 -9.65 7.95 -3.82
N ALA A 75 -8.57 7.34 -4.30
CA ALA A 75 -7.24 7.53 -3.75
C ALA A 75 -6.67 8.89 -4.19
N GLN A 76 -5.85 9.48 -3.32
CA GLN A 76 -5.02 10.62 -3.63
C GLN A 76 -3.56 10.21 -3.57
N ARG A 77 -2.84 10.40 -4.68
CA ARG A 77 -1.40 10.15 -4.74
C ARG A 77 -0.67 11.24 -3.96
N GLN A 78 0.17 10.80 -3.01
CA GLN A 78 0.98 11.64 -2.15
C GLN A 78 2.32 11.99 -2.83
N SER A 79 3.06 12.94 -2.26
CA SER A 79 4.34 13.42 -2.82
C SER A 79 5.45 12.37 -2.82
N ASP A 80 5.37 11.38 -1.93
CA ASP A 80 6.26 10.22 -1.86
C ASP A 80 5.89 9.10 -2.84
N GLY A 81 4.82 9.29 -3.62
CA GLY A 81 4.31 8.31 -4.58
C GLY A 81 3.34 7.28 -3.99
N ARG A 82 3.09 7.28 -2.68
CA ARG A 82 2.08 6.43 -2.03
C ARG A 82 0.67 6.95 -2.30
N TYR A 83 -0.33 6.12 -2.01
CA TYR A 83 -1.74 6.50 -2.13
C TYR A 83 -2.39 6.57 -0.76
N ALA A 84 -3.11 7.66 -0.50
CA ALA A 84 -3.95 7.83 0.66
C ALA A 84 -5.43 7.82 0.25
N PHE A 85 -6.27 7.13 1.00
CA PHE A 85 -7.71 7.09 0.75
C PHE A 85 -8.43 8.12 1.63
N THR A 86 -8.08 9.40 1.47
CA THR A 86 -8.60 10.52 2.26
C THR A 86 -8.44 10.28 3.78
N ASP A 87 -9.51 10.44 4.57
CA ASP A 87 -9.53 10.28 6.03
C ASP A 87 -9.62 8.80 6.49
N LEU A 88 -9.53 7.84 5.57
CA LEU A 88 -9.47 6.42 5.92
C LEU A 88 -8.02 5.98 6.07
N GLU A 89 -7.58 5.88 7.32
CA GLU A 89 -6.32 5.27 7.68
C GLU A 89 -6.45 3.74 7.72
N GLY A 90 -5.52 3.06 7.07
CA GLY A 90 -5.53 1.62 6.91
C GLY A 90 -4.22 1.12 6.30
N GLN A 91 -4.16 -0.19 6.09
CA GLN A 91 -2.97 -0.95 5.76
C GLN A 91 -3.09 -1.47 4.32
N ALA A 92 -2.14 -1.09 3.46
CA ALA A 92 -2.15 -1.44 2.05
C ALA A 92 -1.58 -2.84 1.78
N LEU A 93 -2.19 -3.57 0.83
CA LEU A 93 -1.55 -4.63 0.07
C LEU A 93 -2.20 -4.72 -1.32
N PHE A 94 -1.64 -4.01 -2.29
CA PHE A 94 -2.17 -3.99 -3.66
C PHE A 94 -1.12 -3.66 -4.72
N PHE A 95 -1.37 -4.08 -5.95
CA PHE A 95 -0.58 -3.70 -7.13
C PHE A 95 -0.90 -2.28 -7.59
N ASP A 96 0.10 -1.61 -8.17
CA ASP A 96 -0.06 -0.35 -8.89
C ASP A 96 0.52 -0.51 -10.31
N PHE A 97 -0.37 -0.56 -11.30
CA PHE A 97 0.01 -0.62 -12.71
C PHE A 97 0.29 0.78 -13.23
N LEU A 98 1.58 1.09 -13.35
CA LEU A 98 2.00 2.38 -13.86
C LEU A 98 1.89 2.41 -15.38
N PRO A 99 1.49 3.54 -15.98
CA PRO A 99 1.47 3.68 -17.41
C PRO A 99 2.88 3.44 -18.01
N PRO A 100 2.97 3.03 -19.28
CA PRO A 100 4.25 2.87 -19.97
C PRO A 100 5.13 4.10 -19.79
N THR A 101 6.40 3.87 -19.43
CA THR A 101 7.37 4.95 -19.30
C THR A 101 7.85 5.46 -20.67
N ASP A 102 7.74 4.61 -21.70
CA ASP A 102 7.88 4.96 -23.10
C ASP A 102 6.55 4.68 -23.83
N PRO A 103 5.87 5.70 -24.38
CA PRO A 103 4.61 5.53 -25.09
C PRO A 103 4.75 4.71 -26.39
N GLU A 104 5.96 4.58 -26.94
CA GLU A 104 6.25 3.76 -28.13
C GLU A 104 6.60 2.30 -27.76
N ASP A 105 6.85 2.01 -26.48
CA ASP A 105 7.06 0.66 -25.95
C ASP A 105 5.95 0.27 -24.96
N PRO A 106 4.88 -0.41 -25.43
CA PRO A 106 3.79 -0.84 -24.56
C PRO A 106 4.23 -1.89 -23.51
N TYR A 107 5.42 -2.47 -23.64
CA TYR A 107 6.00 -3.40 -22.66
C TYR A 107 6.78 -2.69 -21.54
N SER A 108 6.95 -1.36 -21.62
CA SER A 108 7.58 -0.54 -20.58
C SER A 108 6.68 -0.27 -19.36
N ALA A 109 5.48 -0.86 -19.34
CA ALA A 109 4.57 -0.78 -18.20
C ALA A 109 5.22 -1.41 -16.97
N THR A 110 5.32 -0.64 -15.89
CA THR A 110 5.90 -1.12 -14.62
C THR A 110 4.79 -1.61 -13.71
N VAL A 111 4.94 -2.83 -13.18
CA VAL A 111 4.10 -3.33 -12.10
C VAL A 111 4.79 -3.04 -10.78
N ALA A 112 4.27 -2.04 -10.05
CA ALA A 112 4.66 -1.74 -8.68
C ALA A 112 3.64 -2.34 -7.69
N PHE A 113 3.91 -2.23 -6.39
CA PHE A 113 2.94 -2.55 -5.35
C PHE A 113 3.10 -1.61 -4.16
N GLN A 114 2.00 -1.43 -3.42
CA GLN A 114 1.94 -0.71 -2.14
C GLN A 114 1.72 -1.73 -1.04
N SER A 115 2.53 -1.63 0.02
CA SER A 115 2.41 -2.51 1.19
C SER A 115 2.68 -1.75 2.48
N ASP A 116 1.86 -2.03 3.48
CA ASP A 116 2.09 -1.71 4.89
C ASP A 116 2.12 -2.97 5.77
N VAL A 117 2.12 -4.14 5.13
CA VAL A 117 2.09 -5.44 5.80
C VAL A 117 3.46 -6.12 5.76
N ALA A 118 3.65 -7.07 6.66
CA ALA A 118 4.84 -7.89 6.81
C ALA A 118 4.99 -8.97 5.72
N GLU A 119 6.17 -9.59 5.68
CA GLU A 119 6.43 -10.82 4.91
C GLU A 119 5.96 -10.72 3.45
N VAL A 120 6.19 -9.57 2.82
CA VAL A 120 5.72 -9.30 1.46
C VAL A 120 6.47 -10.16 0.47
N VAL A 121 5.73 -10.93 -0.32
CA VAL A 121 6.28 -11.70 -1.43
C VAL A 121 5.56 -11.31 -2.71
N HIS A 122 6.34 -10.81 -3.67
CA HIS A 122 5.88 -10.55 -5.03
C HIS A 122 6.53 -11.54 -5.99
N ASN A 123 5.72 -12.29 -6.72
CA ASN A 123 6.15 -13.22 -7.75
C ASN A 123 5.53 -12.84 -9.10
N THR A 124 6.30 -13.01 -10.17
CA THR A 124 5.82 -12.84 -11.54
C THR A 124 6.13 -14.11 -12.33
N HIS A 125 5.12 -14.65 -13.00
CA HIS A 125 5.25 -15.81 -13.88
C HIS A 125 4.80 -15.45 -15.29
N ILE A 126 5.71 -15.50 -16.25
CA ILE A 126 5.48 -15.10 -17.64
C ILE A 126 5.42 -16.36 -18.51
N THR A 127 4.40 -16.43 -19.36
CA THR A 127 4.22 -17.49 -20.36
C THR A 127 3.91 -16.87 -21.72
N ASP A 128 4.00 -17.66 -22.79
CA ASP A 128 3.59 -17.23 -24.14
C ASP A 128 2.10 -16.85 -24.22
N THR A 129 1.31 -17.28 -23.23
CA THR A 129 -0.14 -17.04 -23.16
C THR A 129 -0.55 -15.88 -22.25
N GLY A 130 0.40 -15.26 -21.53
CA GLY A 130 0.13 -14.15 -20.62
C GLY A 130 0.98 -14.17 -19.35
N THR A 131 0.76 -13.19 -18.48
CA THR A 131 1.55 -12.96 -17.26
C THR A 131 0.68 -13.10 -16.01
N THR A 132 1.17 -13.84 -15.01
CA THR A 132 0.57 -13.92 -13.68
C THR A 132 1.42 -13.15 -12.69
N HIS A 133 0.83 -12.17 -12.00
CA HIS A 133 1.44 -11.52 -10.84
C HIS A 133 0.76 -12.00 -9.56
N SER A 134 1.57 -12.37 -8.57
CA SER A 134 1.11 -12.80 -7.26
C SER A 134 1.74 -11.93 -6.18
N LEU A 135 0.93 -11.38 -5.30
CA LEU A 135 1.36 -10.58 -4.15
C LEU A 135 0.79 -11.20 -2.87
N SER A 136 1.63 -11.45 -1.88
CA SER A 136 1.18 -11.87 -0.55
C SER A 136 1.83 -11.09 0.55
N GLY A 137 1.16 -10.99 1.70
CA GLY A 137 1.72 -10.38 2.89
C GLY A 137 0.91 -10.72 4.14
N LYS A 138 1.41 -10.29 5.30
CA LYS A 138 0.85 -10.61 6.61
C LYS A 138 0.66 -9.35 7.45
N LEU A 139 -0.56 -9.08 7.88
CA LEU A 139 -0.85 -8.03 8.86
C LEU A 139 -0.91 -8.64 10.26
N TYR A 140 -0.05 -8.15 11.14
CA TYR A 140 -0.10 -8.46 12.56
C TYR A 140 -1.04 -7.53 13.31
N PHE A 141 -1.84 -8.07 14.22
CA PHE A 141 -2.72 -7.28 15.08
C PHE A 141 -2.91 -7.96 16.44
N GLY A 142 -3.50 -7.26 17.41
CA GLY A 142 -3.76 -7.82 18.73
C GLY A 142 -4.47 -6.84 19.68
N PRO A 143 -4.35 -7.04 21.00
CA PRO A 143 -5.01 -6.19 22.00
C PRO A 143 -4.56 -4.73 21.94
N ALA A 144 -5.52 -3.78 21.98
CA ALA A 144 -5.29 -2.34 22.11
C ALA A 144 -5.04 -1.92 23.57
N THR A 145 -4.30 -0.83 23.80
CA THR A 145 -3.96 -0.34 25.16
C THR A 145 -5.08 0.42 25.87
N THR A 146 -5.97 1.14 25.16
CA THR A 146 -6.96 1.99 25.88
C THR A 146 -8.19 2.45 25.08
N PRO A 147 -9.41 2.37 25.68
CA PRO A 147 -9.81 1.26 26.56
C PRO A 147 -9.67 -0.03 25.75
N ALA A 148 -9.51 -1.19 26.41
CA ALA A 148 -9.52 -2.47 25.72
C ALA A 148 -10.76 -2.51 24.81
N LEU A 149 -10.55 -2.24 23.52
CA LEU A 149 -11.60 -2.24 22.54
C LEU A 149 -12.06 -3.66 22.55
N SER A 150 -13.24 -3.89 23.13
CA SER A 150 -13.80 -5.22 23.02
C SER A 150 -13.95 -5.47 21.52
N GLN A 151 -13.80 -6.69 21.05
CA GLN A 151 -14.06 -7.01 19.63
C GLN A 151 -15.50 -6.64 19.20
N GLN A 152 -16.36 -6.21 20.14
CA GLN A 152 -17.67 -5.63 19.88
C GLN A 152 -17.61 -4.15 19.47
N ASP A 153 -16.52 -3.44 19.76
CA ASP A 153 -16.36 -2.01 19.52
C ASP A 153 -15.68 -1.71 18.18
N TYR A 154 -14.84 -2.62 17.66
CA TYR A 154 -14.08 -2.44 16.41
C TYR A 154 -14.08 -3.70 15.55
N ILE A 155 -14.02 -3.49 14.23
CA ILE A 155 -14.04 -4.56 13.23
C ILE A 155 -13.06 -4.27 12.10
N TRP A 156 -12.40 -5.32 11.61
CA TRP A 156 -11.58 -5.24 10.42
C TRP A 156 -12.47 -5.21 9.18
N THR A 157 -12.29 -4.21 8.32
CA THR A 157 -12.96 -4.14 7.02
C THR A 157 -11.93 -4.18 5.92
N ALA A 158 -12.04 -5.19 5.04
CA ALA A 158 -11.23 -5.31 3.84
C ALA A 158 -11.92 -4.60 2.68
N PHE A 159 -11.40 -3.42 2.33
CA PHE A 159 -11.82 -2.70 1.14
C PHE A 159 -11.10 -3.28 -0.08
N GLN A 160 -11.83 -3.48 -1.17
CA GLN A 160 -11.22 -3.86 -2.44
C GLN A 160 -10.67 -2.62 -3.13
N VAL A 161 -9.43 -2.71 -3.60
CA VAL A 161 -8.78 -1.65 -4.37
C VAL A 161 -8.95 -1.93 -5.85
N TYR A 162 -9.42 -0.93 -6.58
CA TYR A 162 -9.57 -0.97 -8.03
C TYR A 162 -8.74 0.12 -8.68
N GLN A 163 -8.20 -0.17 -9.86
CA GLN A 163 -7.47 0.74 -10.73
C GLN A 163 -8.24 0.94 -12.03
N ARG A 164 -8.49 2.20 -12.36
CA ARG A 164 -9.06 2.60 -13.65
C ARG A 164 -8.02 2.45 -14.76
N GLU A 165 -8.50 2.39 -16.01
CA GLU A 165 -7.64 2.35 -17.20
C GLU A 165 -6.58 3.47 -17.22
N TYR A 166 -6.95 4.68 -16.76
CA TYR A 166 -6.05 5.83 -16.67
C TYR A 166 -5.16 5.85 -15.40
N GLY A 167 -5.11 4.74 -14.66
CA GLY A 167 -4.23 4.53 -13.52
C GLY A 167 -4.73 5.02 -12.16
N SER A 168 -5.85 5.76 -12.08
CA SER A 168 -6.36 6.23 -10.78
C SER A 168 -6.97 5.10 -9.96
N LEU A 169 -6.68 5.11 -8.66
CA LEU A 169 -7.13 4.10 -7.70
C LEU A 169 -8.36 4.55 -6.93
N TYR A 170 -9.19 3.59 -6.51
CA TYR A 170 -10.31 3.82 -5.60
C TYR A 170 -10.64 2.57 -4.78
N LEU A 171 -11.30 2.76 -3.64
CA LEU A 171 -11.92 1.70 -2.85
C LEU A 171 -13.37 1.52 -3.24
N THR A 172 -13.86 0.28 -3.25
CA THR A 172 -15.29 -0.03 -3.19
C THR A 172 -15.69 -0.51 -1.80
N ARG A 173 -16.99 -0.66 -1.53
CA ARG A 173 -17.48 -1.28 -0.28
C ARG A 173 -16.68 -2.51 0.11
N GLY A 174 -16.15 -2.51 1.33
CA GLY A 174 -15.41 -3.62 1.89
C GLY A 174 -16.30 -4.67 2.54
N GLN A 175 -15.69 -5.80 2.87
CA GLN A 175 -16.30 -6.85 3.71
C GLN A 175 -15.69 -6.77 5.11
N SER A 176 -16.53 -6.90 6.12
CA SER A 176 -16.08 -6.87 7.51
C SER A 176 -15.90 -8.28 8.06
N TYR A 177 -14.83 -8.45 8.83
CA TYR A 177 -14.40 -9.73 9.38
C TYR A 177 -14.38 -9.61 10.91
N GLY A 178 -14.96 -10.61 11.57
CA GLY A 178 -14.94 -10.74 13.02
C GLY A 178 -13.54 -11.08 13.53
N SER A 179 -13.47 -11.52 14.78
CA SER A 179 -12.20 -11.74 15.46
C SER A 179 -11.44 -13.00 15.05
N GLY A 180 -10.15 -12.98 15.38
CA GLY A 180 -9.19 -14.04 15.07
C GLY A 180 -8.46 -13.80 13.75
N GLY A 181 -7.38 -14.55 13.54
CA GLY A 181 -6.65 -14.55 12.27
C GLY A 181 -7.50 -15.10 11.13
N PHE A 182 -7.38 -14.51 9.94
CA PHE A 182 -8.06 -14.94 8.72
C PHE A 182 -7.19 -14.72 7.49
N ILE A 183 -7.58 -15.33 6.36
CA ILE A 183 -6.87 -15.17 5.09
C ILE A 183 -7.86 -14.63 4.05
N LEU A 184 -7.48 -13.56 3.38
CA LEU A 184 -8.13 -13.06 2.18
C LEU A 184 -7.31 -13.49 0.98
N LYS A 185 -7.94 -14.16 0.02
CA LYS A 185 -7.28 -14.54 -1.22
C LYS A 185 -8.24 -14.34 -2.37
N GLN A 186 -7.79 -13.63 -3.39
CA GLN A 186 -8.55 -13.48 -4.63
C GLN A 186 -7.59 -13.56 -5.81
N GLU A 187 -8.03 -14.32 -6.83
CA GLU A 187 -7.40 -14.37 -8.14
C GLU A 187 -8.39 -13.80 -9.16
N THR A 188 -7.93 -12.89 -10.02
CA THR A 188 -8.72 -12.34 -11.12
C THR A 188 -7.95 -12.50 -12.42
N LYS A 189 -8.65 -12.84 -13.50
CA LYS A 189 -8.06 -13.02 -14.83
C LYS A 189 -8.53 -11.91 -15.76
N TYR A 190 -7.60 -11.38 -16.54
CA TYR A 190 -7.83 -10.31 -17.50
C TYR A 190 -7.43 -10.80 -18.87
N THR A 191 -8.32 -10.60 -19.83
CA THR A 191 -8.05 -10.96 -21.23
C THR A 191 -7.79 -9.70 -22.00
N SER A 192 -6.63 -9.61 -22.65
CA SER A 192 -6.30 -8.53 -23.58
C SER A 192 -6.06 -9.12 -24.97
N THR A 193 -6.35 -8.36 -26.02
CA THR A 193 -6.02 -8.74 -27.39
C THR A 193 -5.00 -7.74 -27.92
N ILE A 194 -3.77 -8.19 -28.14
CA ILE A 194 -2.67 -7.36 -28.64
C ILE A 194 -2.20 -7.98 -29.94
N ASN A 195 -2.18 -7.19 -31.02
CA ASN A 195 -1.74 -7.63 -32.36
C ASN A 195 -2.43 -8.92 -32.87
N GLY A 196 -3.72 -9.10 -32.54
CA GLY A 196 -4.51 -10.28 -32.94
C GLY A 196 -4.25 -11.54 -32.12
N SER A 197 -3.35 -11.49 -31.14
CA SER A 197 -3.12 -12.56 -30.16
C SER A 197 -3.87 -12.25 -28.87
N THR A 198 -4.57 -13.24 -28.34
CA THR A 198 -5.25 -13.14 -27.05
C THR A 198 -4.28 -13.53 -25.93
N LEU A 199 -4.03 -12.59 -25.02
CA LEU A 199 -3.26 -12.82 -23.80
C LEU A 199 -4.22 -12.92 -22.61
N GLN A 200 -3.90 -13.82 -21.68
CA GLN A 200 -4.62 -14.00 -20.43
C GLN A 200 -3.69 -13.72 -19.27
N ASP A 201 -3.80 -12.52 -18.71
CA ASP A 201 -3.09 -12.14 -17.51
C ASP A 201 -3.89 -12.55 -16.27
N ALA A 202 -3.19 -12.78 -15.16
CA ALA A 202 -3.80 -13.08 -13.88
C ALA A 202 -3.17 -12.26 -12.75
N LEU A 203 -4.01 -11.86 -11.80
CA LEU A 203 -3.61 -11.22 -10.56
C LEU A 203 -4.10 -12.04 -9.39
N SER A 204 -3.18 -12.43 -8.51
CA SER A 204 -3.49 -13.07 -7.23
C SER A 204 -2.98 -12.21 -6.09
N VAL A 205 -3.85 -11.85 -5.15
CA VAL A 205 -3.45 -11.18 -3.90
C VAL A 205 -3.90 -12.03 -2.72
N GLU A 206 -2.97 -12.33 -1.80
CA GLU A 206 -3.21 -13.05 -0.56
C GLU A 206 -2.79 -12.22 0.66
N LEU A 207 -3.74 -11.84 1.49
CA LEU A 207 -3.48 -11.17 2.76
C LEU A 207 -3.79 -12.11 3.92
N ARG A 208 -2.79 -12.36 4.78
CA ARG A 208 -2.96 -13.08 6.03
C ARG A 208 -3.08 -12.10 7.18
N MET A 209 -4.09 -12.27 8.01
CA MET A 209 -4.27 -11.56 9.26
C MET A 209 -3.86 -12.49 10.39
N GLU A 210 -2.94 -12.05 11.24
CA GLU A 210 -2.38 -12.85 12.32
C GLU A 210 -2.50 -12.10 13.65
N GLU A 211 -3.23 -12.70 14.60
CA GLU A 211 -3.36 -12.16 15.95
C GLU A 211 -2.12 -12.54 16.77
N ILE A 212 -1.48 -11.56 17.39
CA ILE A 212 -0.30 -11.74 18.24
C ILE A 212 -0.52 -11.14 19.63
N PRO A 213 0.13 -11.68 20.67
CA PRO A 213 0.09 -11.09 22.00
C PRO A 213 0.80 -9.73 22.02
N ARG A 214 0.43 -8.90 23.00
CA ARG A 214 1.12 -7.64 23.24
C ARG A 214 2.43 -7.90 23.99
N LEU A 215 3.54 -7.51 23.39
CA LEU A 215 4.87 -7.57 24.02
C LEU A 215 5.08 -6.35 24.92
N GLU A 216 5.36 -6.59 26.19
CA GLU A 216 5.75 -5.55 27.15
C GLU A 216 7.24 -5.23 27.02
N SER A 217 8.07 -6.26 26.83
CA SER A 217 9.50 -6.11 26.61
C SER A 217 10.15 -7.33 25.97
N CYS A 218 11.34 -7.13 25.42
CA CYS A 218 12.23 -8.18 24.93
C CYS A 218 13.59 -8.04 25.64
N THR A 219 14.02 -9.08 26.35
CA THR A 219 15.35 -9.15 26.95
C THR A 219 16.26 -10.03 26.10
N PHE A 220 17.39 -9.48 25.68
CA PHE A 220 18.44 -10.15 24.92
C PHE A 220 19.54 -10.59 25.87
N PHE A 221 19.77 -11.89 25.96
CA PHE A 221 20.87 -12.49 26.72
C PHE A 221 21.94 -12.97 25.74
N GLN A 222 23.10 -12.33 25.75
CA GLN A 222 24.23 -12.67 24.91
C GLN A 222 25.06 -13.75 25.61
N LEU A 223 25.21 -14.91 24.99
CA LEU A 223 25.85 -16.08 25.58
C LEU A 223 27.08 -16.50 24.77
N ASP A 224 28.12 -16.96 25.47
CA ASP A 224 29.27 -17.61 24.83
C ASP A 224 28.96 -19.05 24.38
N GLU A 225 29.95 -19.71 23.75
CA GLU A 225 29.85 -21.11 23.27
C GLU A 225 29.51 -22.13 24.37
N ASN A 226 29.74 -21.79 25.63
CA ASN A 226 29.47 -22.64 26.80
C ASN A 226 28.14 -22.30 27.48
N GLY A 227 27.40 -21.31 26.95
CA GLY A 227 26.16 -20.81 27.54
C GLY A 227 26.36 -19.87 28.72
N THR A 228 27.55 -19.31 28.90
CA THR A 228 27.84 -18.29 29.93
C THR A 228 27.29 -16.94 29.48
N LEU A 229 26.58 -16.24 30.36
CA LEU A 229 26.10 -14.89 30.09
C LEU A 229 27.27 -13.89 29.98
N LEU A 230 27.38 -13.25 28.82
CA LEU A 230 28.34 -12.19 28.53
C LEU A 230 27.74 -10.82 28.78
N ASP A 231 26.52 -10.58 28.28
CA ASP A 231 25.82 -9.32 28.41
C ASP A 231 24.29 -9.52 28.37
N GLN A 232 23.56 -8.54 28.90
CA GLN A 232 22.10 -8.52 28.87
C GLN A 232 21.58 -7.11 28.67
N THR A 233 20.68 -6.94 27.69
CA THR A 233 19.97 -5.69 27.44
C THR A 233 18.48 -5.95 27.26
N THR A 234 17.64 -4.99 27.64
CA THR A 234 16.18 -5.08 27.47
C THR A 234 15.70 -3.93 26.59
N LEU A 235 14.85 -4.26 25.61
CA LEU A 235 14.06 -3.33 24.83
C LEU A 235 12.61 -3.35 25.34
N THR A 236 12.12 -2.23 25.85
CA THR A 236 10.71 -2.09 26.27
C THR A 236 9.82 -1.76 25.08
N GLU A 237 8.51 -2.00 25.22
CA GLU A 237 7.51 -1.57 24.23
C GLU A 237 7.61 -0.07 23.91
N ALA A 238 7.75 0.77 24.93
CA ALA A 238 7.81 2.22 24.75
C ALA A 238 9.06 2.65 23.96
N GLU A 239 10.21 2.01 24.21
CA GLU A 239 11.44 2.26 23.44
C GLU A 239 11.30 1.75 22.01
N ALA A 240 10.73 0.55 21.82
CA ALA A 240 10.50 -0.05 20.51
C ALA A 240 9.61 0.83 19.62
N LEU A 241 8.49 1.32 20.16
CA LEU A 241 7.55 2.19 19.43
C LEU A 241 8.07 3.62 19.22
N ALA A 242 9.13 4.02 19.93
CA ALA A 242 9.78 5.31 19.74
C ALA A 242 10.86 5.31 18.64
N LEU A 243 11.22 4.15 18.08
CA LEU A 243 12.18 4.02 17.00
C LEU A 243 11.61 4.60 15.70
N THR A 244 12.26 5.63 15.17
CA THR A 244 11.77 6.33 13.96
C THR A 244 12.08 5.61 12.66
N ASP A 245 13.13 4.79 12.63
CA ASP A 245 13.54 3.97 11.48
C ASP A 245 13.17 2.49 11.65
N GLY A 246 12.50 2.13 12.75
CA GLY A 246 12.13 0.76 13.08
C GLY A 246 13.33 -0.15 13.34
N SER A 247 14.53 0.39 13.60
CA SER A 247 15.74 -0.40 13.83
C SER A 247 16.26 -0.25 15.25
N TYR A 248 16.49 -1.37 15.91
CA TYR A 248 17.16 -1.41 17.21
C TYR A 248 18.57 -1.98 17.06
N GLN A 249 19.55 -1.14 17.37
CA GLN A 249 20.97 -1.49 17.31
C GLN A 249 21.39 -2.09 18.65
N LEU A 250 21.67 -3.39 18.66
CA LEU A 250 22.10 -4.14 19.84
C LEU A 250 23.64 -4.23 19.85
N PRO A 251 24.33 -3.62 20.82
CA PRO A 251 25.78 -3.78 20.97
C PRO A 251 26.14 -5.25 21.21
N LEU A 252 27.05 -5.80 20.40
CA LEU A 252 27.45 -7.20 20.49
C LEU A 252 28.65 -7.37 21.41
N ALA A 253 28.51 -8.13 22.48
CA ALA A 253 29.61 -8.46 23.36
C ALA A 253 30.61 -9.39 22.66
N GLU A 254 31.91 -9.15 22.86
CA GLU A 254 32.97 -10.00 22.30
C GLU A 254 32.80 -11.45 22.77
N GLY A 255 32.88 -12.40 21.84
CA GLY A 255 32.73 -13.84 22.14
C GLY A 255 31.30 -14.35 22.19
N THR A 256 30.30 -13.52 21.83
CA THR A 256 28.90 -13.97 21.70
C THR A 256 28.77 -15.03 20.62
N ASP A 257 28.30 -16.21 21.01
CA ASP A 257 28.01 -17.34 20.13
C ASP A 257 26.51 -17.44 19.82
N CYS A 258 25.65 -17.06 20.77
CA CYS A 258 24.22 -16.96 20.53
C CYS A 258 23.53 -15.88 21.37
N ILE A 259 22.35 -15.46 20.94
CA ILE A 259 21.49 -14.55 21.70
C ILE A 259 20.19 -15.27 22.04
N LEU A 260 19.89 -15.44 23.32
CA LEU A 260 18.57 -15.86 23.78
C LEU A 260 17.69 -14.63 23.97
N ILE A 261 16.54 -14.60 23.33
CA ILE A 261 15.53 -13.55 23.48
C ILE A 261 14.42 -14.09 24.36
N ARG A 262 14.18 -13.43 25.50
CA ARG A 262 12.95 -13.60 26.27
C ARG A 262 11.98 -12.49 25.88
N GLN A 263 10.79 -12.86 25.48
CA GLN A 263 9.69 -11.97 25.18
C GLN A 263 8.70 -12.06 26.34
N ASP A 264 8.48 -10.95 27.04
CA ASP A 264 7.51 -10.85 28.12
C ASP A 264 6.17 -10.33 27.53
N GLU A 265 5.13 -11.15 27.58
CA GLU A 265 3.81 -10.90 26.98
C GLU A 265 2.78 -10.55 28.08
N GLU A 266 1.98 -9.48 27.89
CA GLU A 266 1.06 -8.90 28.90
C GLU A 266 0.11 -9.95 29.54
N ARG A 267 -0.22 -11.03 28.81
CA ARG A 267 -1.22 -12.04 29.24
C ARG A 267 -0.83 -13.49 29.02
N ASP A 268 0.12 -13.76 28.13
CA ASP A 268 0.45 -15.11 27.67
C ASP A 268 1.77 -15.64 28.27
N GLY A 269 2.43 -14.82 29.09
CA GLY A 269 3.58 -15.21 29.89
C GLY A 269 4.89 -14.87 29.22
N GLN A 270 5.77 -15.87 29.08
CA GLN A 270 7.12 -15.66 28.55
C GLN A 270 7.39 -16.64 27.42
N THR A 271 7.82 -16.11 26.28
CA THR A 271 8.32 -16.91 25.16
C THR A 271 9.82 -16.72 25.00
N TYR A 272 10.50 -17.76 24.52
CA TYR A 272 11.96 -17.77 24.37
C TYR A 272 12.32 -18.16 22.93
N THR A 273 13.16 -17.34 22.30
CA THR A 273 13.68 -17.61 20.96
C THR A 273 15.19 -17.46 20.97
N THR A 274 15.91 -18.43 20.41
CA THR A 274 17.37 -18.34 20.22
C THR A 274 17.69 -17.79 18.84
N LEU A 275 18.64 -16.86 18.79
CA LEU A 275 19.27 -16.36 17.58
C LEU A 275 20.68 -16.91 17.45
N THR A 276 20.98 -17.41 16.25
CA THR A 276 22.30 -17.84 15.84
C THR A 276 22.91 -16.81 14.89
N PRO A 277 24.24 -16.68 14.85
CA PRO A 277 24.89 -15.72 13.99
C PRO A 277 24.64 -16.05 12.52
N GLN A 278 24.54 -15.01 11.71
CA GLN A 278 24.63 -15.08 10.27
C GLN A 278 26.06 -15.44 9.82
N PRO A 279 26.30 -15.80 8.55
CA PRO A 279 27.64 -16.10 8.04
C PRO A 279 28.67 -14.98 8.21
N ASP A 280 28.23 -13.73 8.34
CA ASP A 280 29.10 -12.56 8.59
C ASP A 280 29.32 -12.28 10.09
N GLY A 281 28.77 -13.10 10.97
CA GLY A 281 28.85 -12.95 12.43
C GLY A 281 27.79 -12.03 13.04
N SER A 282 26.95 -11.37 12.23
CA SER A 282 25.88 -10.51 12.73
C SER A 282 24.67 -11.33 13.20
N PHE A 283 23.83 -10.74 14.05
CA PHE A 283 22.53 -11.29 14.41
C PHE A 283 21.45 -10.32 13.97
N THR A 284 20.39 -10.86 13.35
CA THR A 284 19.24 -10.06 12.93
C THR A 284 17.94 -10.76 13.24
N ARG A 285 16.91 -10.00 13.62
CA ARG A 285 15.56 -10.52 13.77
C ARG A 285 14.51 -9.43 13.67
N ASP A 286 13.39 -9.77 13.05
CA ASP A 286 12.18 -8.98 13.16
C ASP A 286 11.43 -9.35 14.45
N LEU A 287 11.12 -8.33 15.24
CA LEU A 287 10.17 -8.38 16.34
C LEU A 287 8.95 -7.53 15.99
N TRP A 288 7.81 -7.88 16.58
CA TRP A 288 6.53 -7.20 16.32
C TRP A 288 5.97 -6.68 17.63
N PHE A 289 5.91 -5.36 17.76
CA PHE A 289 5.21 -4.69 18.85
C PHE A 289 3.83 -4.24 18.35
N LEU A 290 2.92 -3.91 19.25
CA LEU A 290 1.60 -3.41 18.88
C LEU A 290 1.52 -1.92 19.18
N ASP A 291 0.99 -1.13 18.26
CA ASP A 291 0.67 0.28 18.52
C ASP A 291 -0.53 0.42 19.48
N GLU A 292 -0.98 1.65 19.73
CA GLU A 292 -2.13 1.92 20.61
C GLU A 292 -3.44 1.27 20.14
N ARG A 293 -3.59 1.08 18.82
CA ARG A 293 -4.76 0.47 18.17
C ARG A 293 -4.66 -1.05 18.12
N GLY A 294 -3.51 -1.61 18.49
CA GLY A 294 -3.26 -3.04 18.39
C GLY A 294 -2.80 -3.47 16.98
N ILE A 295 -2.22 -2.57 16.18
CA ILE A 295 -1.64 -2.88 14.86
C ILE A 295 -0.14 -3.16 15.02
N GLY A 296 0.35 -4.19 14.35
CA GLY A 296 1.74 -4.60 14.39
C GLY A 296 2.70 -3.56 13.82
N VAL A 297 3.71 -3.20 14.60
CA VAL A 297 4.84 -2.35 14.22
C VAL A 297 6.10 -3.22 14.24
N GLN A 298 6.78 -3.28 13.10
CA GLN A 298 8.02 -4.03 12.95
C GLN A 298 9.17 -3.30 13.65
N VAL A 299 9.96 -4.04 14.41
CA VAL A 299 11.26 -3.60 14.90
C VAL A 299 12.32 -4.60 14.46
N MET A 300 13.25 -4.13 13.62
CA MET A 300 14.38 -4.91 13.15
C MET A 300 15.53 -4.79 14.16
N ILE A 301 15.85 -5.91 14.80
CA ILE A 301 17.04 -6.05 15.63
C ILE A 301 18.24 -6.26 14.71
N GLN A 302 19.29 -5.47 14.91
CA GLN A 302 20.57 -5.61 14.21
C GLN A 302 21.70 -5.44 15.21
N THR A 303 22.70 -6.33 15.15
CA THR A 303 23.87 -6.20 16.01
C THR A 303 24.93 -5.29 15.41
N ILE A 304 25.58 -4.51 16.27
CA ILE A 304 26.75 -3.72 15.92
C ILE A 304 27.96 -4.22 16.71
N SER A 305 29.07 -4.43 16.03
CA SER A 305 30.37 -4.66 16.67
C SER A 305 30.88 -3.34 17.23
N GLU A 306 31.35 -3.35 18.47
CA GLU A 306 32.12 -2.24 19.03
C GLU A 306 33.52 -2.11 18.40
#